data_AF-A0AAT9R8W3-F1
#
_entry.id   AF-A0AAT9R8W3-F1
#
_cell.length_a   1.000
_cell.length_b   1.000
_cell.length_c   1.000
_cell.angle_alpha   90.00
_cell.angle_beta   90.00
_cell.angle_gamma   90.00
#
_symmetry.space_group_name_H-M   'P 1'
#
loop_
_entity.id
_entity.type
_entity.pdbx_description
1 polymer ?
#
loop_
_entity_poly.entity_id
_entity_poly.type
_entity_poly.pdbx_seq_one_letter_code
_entity_poly.pdbx_strand_id
1 'polypeptide(L)'
;MTALLRYQAALLLRSQRWLPPVILYAAFLGIGVQSGQPVLDSLGWSSAALLPVAAWLVRICATNEPPAARSCTGAAAGPGRAHLACLLTALAASAFLGTAATLLVTVISDWTSTDHQTRIAAVPAGLAGLVAALVCALLGTAVGALTNWPLLRSPGRAVPALLLGALLALVISGSPANAAISSLVDGSQRATVPVPVLPLAAAGLLTAAVTAVACALTTRRAA
;
A
#
# COMPACT_ATOMS: atom_id res chain seq x y z
N MET A 1 22.40 -2.27 -2.99
CA MET A 1 20.96 -2.14 -2.69
C MET A 1 20.68 -0.95 -1.81
N THR A 2 21.31 -0.86 -0.63
CA THR A 2 21.22 0.30 0.27
C THR A 2 21.44 1.65 -0.41
N ALA A 3 22.47 1.78 -1.26
CA ALA A 3 22.74 3.00 -2.02
C ALA A 3 21.59 3.39 -2.97
N LEU A 4 20.98 2.43 -3.67
CA LEU A 4 19.84 2.67 -4.55
C LEU A 4 18.58 3.06 -3.77
N LEU A 5 18.34 2.44 -2.61
CA LEU A 5 17.22 2.81 -1.74
C LEU A 5 17.37 4.23 -1.22
N ARG A 6 18.58 4.62 -0.78
CA ARG A 6 18.87 6.00 -0.36
C ARG A 6 18.68 7.00 -1.50
N TYR A 7 19.13 6.64 -2.70
CA TYR A 7 18.94 7.45 -3.90
C TYR A 7 17.45 7.64 -4.22
N GLN A 8 16.67 6.56 -4.32
CA GLN A 8 15.25 6.62 -4.66
C GLN A 8 14.43 7.31 -3.55
N ALA A 9 14.77 7.10 -2.27
CA ALA A 9 14.13 7.80 -1.16
C ALA A 9 14.41 9.31 -1.20
N ALA A 10 15.66 9.71 -1.46
CA ALA A 10 16.02 11.11 -1.61
C ALA A 10 15.29 11.75 -2.81
N LEU A 11 15.19 11.03 -3.92
CA LEU A 11 14.46 11.47 -5.11
C LEU A 11 12.98 11.65 -4.81
N LEU A 12 12.34 10.69 -4.13
CA LEU A 12 10.94 10.76 -3.71
C LEU A 12 10.71 11.98 -2.83
N LEU A 13 11.49 12.13 -1.74
CA LEU A 13 11.35 13.23 -0.79
C LEU A 13 11.52 14.60 -1.47
N ARG A 14 12.56 14.76 -2.30
CA ARG A 14 12.87 16.04 -2.97
C ARG A 14 11.88 16.38 -4.09
N SER A 15 11.23 15.39 -4.70
CA SER A 15 10.29 15.63 -5.79
C SER A 15 9.00 16.33 -5.36
N GLN A 16 8.64 16.26 -4.07
CA GLN A 16 7.36 16.72 -3.52
C GLN A 16 6.11 16.11 -4.19
N ARG A 17 6.28 15.18 -5.13
CA ARG A 17 5.19 14.51 -5.85
C ARG A 17 4.43 13.51 -4.98
N TRP A 18 4.96 13.23 -3.78
CA TRP A 18 4.29 12.44 -2.75
C TRP A 18 3.22 13.23 -1.99
N LEU A 19 3.20 14.57 -2.08
CA LEU A 19 2.22 15.40 -1.38
C LEU A 19 0.77 15.09 -1.80
N PRO A 20 0.40 15.04 -3.10
CA PRO A 20 -0.98 14.77 -3.49
C PRO A 20 -1.57 13.47 -2.93
N PRO A 21 -0.93 12.29 -3.06
CA PRO A 21 -1.50 11.06 -2.48
C PRO A 21 -1.58 11.10 -0.96
N VAL A 22 -0.62 11.72 -0.27
CA VAL A 22 -0.63 11.82 1.20
C VAL A 22 -1.73 12.78 1.69
N ILE A 23 -1.90 13.93 1.03
CA ILE A 23 -2.96 14.89 1.35
C ILE A 23 -4.34 14.26 1.10
N LEU A 24 -4.52 13.56 -0.03
CA LEU A 24 -5.76 12.85 -0.34
C LEU A 24 -6.08 11.80 0.74
N TYR A 25 -5.07 11.04 1.15
CA TYR A 25 -5.22 10.04 2.21
C TYR A 25 -5.61 10.69 3.54
N ALA A 26 -4.92 11.76 3.94
CA ALA A 26 -5.22 12.50 5.16
C ALA A 26 -6.65 13.09 5.14
N ALA A 27 -7.08 13.65 4.01
CA ALA A 27 -8.45 14.13 3.85
C ALA A 27 -9.48 13.00 3.97
N PHE A 28 -9.21 11.85 3.36
CA PHE A 28 -10.07 10.67 3.45
C PHE A 28 -10.18 10.14 4.88
N LEU A 29 -9.08 10.14 5.65
CA LEU A 29 -9.10 9.81 7.06
C LEU A 29 -9.89 10.83 7.88
N GLY A 30 -9.70 12.13 7.64
CA GLY A 30 -10.43 13.18 8.36
C GLY A 30 -11.94 13.15 8.13
N ILE A 31 -12.39 12.59 6.99
CA ILE A 31 -13.82 12.41 6.69
C ILE A 31 -14.39 11.17 7.39
N GLY A 32 -13.67 10.04 7.34
CA GLY A 32 -14.22 8.75 7.78
C GLY A 32 -13.83 8.29 9.19
N VAL A 33 -12.80 8.89 9.80
CA VAL A 33 -12.36 8.56 11.16
C VAL A 33 -12.80 9.66 12.10
N GLN A 34 -13.78 9.34 12.96
CA GLN A 34 -14.34 10.26 13.93
C GLN A 34 -14.15 9.72 15.35
N SER A 35 -14.05 10.62 16.34
CA SER A 35 -13.97 10.24 17.75
C SER A 35 -15.23 9.47 18.16
N GLY A 36 -15.07 8.39 18.93
CA GLY A 36 -16.18 7.54 19.37
C GLY A 36 -16.58 6.44 18.39
N GLN A 37 -15.91 6.32 17.24
CA GLN A 37 -16.14 5.19 16.34
C GLN A 37 -15.37 3.94 16.82
N PRO A 38 -15.91 2.73 16.59
CA PRO A 38 -15.21 1.48 16.87
C PRO A 38 -13.85 1.42 16.18
N VAL A 39 -12.82 1.04 16.93
CA VAL A 39 -11.44 1.05 16.43
C VAL A 39 -11.22 0.08 15.27
N LEU A 40 -11.82 -1.11 15.27
CA LEU A 40 -11.65 -2.07 14.16
C LEU A 40 -12.26 -1.56 12.85
N ASP A 41 -13.43 -0.92 12.91
CA ASP A 41 -14.11 -0.38 11.72
C ASP A 41 -13.30 0.80 11.12
N SER A 42 -12.80 1.68 11.98
CA SER A 42 -11.92 2.80 11.60
C SER A 42 -10.58 2.31 11.01
N LEU A 43 -10.02 1.21 11.55
CA LEU A 43 -8.82 0.57 11.02
C LEU A 43 -9.08 -0.08 9.65
N GLY A 44 -10.25 -0.69 9.45
CA GLY A 44 -10.67 -1.20 8.14
C GLY A 44 -10.76 -0.09 7.09
N TRP A 45 -11.42 1.02 7.45
CA TRP A 45 -11.55 2.19 6.58
C TRP A 45 -10.20 2.80 6.18
N SER A 46 -9.33 3.03 7.17
CA SER A 46 -7.99 3.59 6.92
C SER A 46 -7.10 2.68 6.08
N SER A 47 -7.21 1.36 6.25
CA SER A 47 -6.44 0.37 5.48
C SER A 47 -6.90 0.32 4.02
N ALA A 48 -8.22 0.38 3.77
CA ALA A 48 -8.78 0.34 2.42
C ALA A 48 -8.24 1.47 1.53
N ALA A 49 -8.20 2.70 2.05
CA ALA A 49 -7.69 3.85 1.31
C ALA A 49 -6.16 3.84 1.10
N LEU A 50 -5.42 3.04 1.85
CA LEU A 50 -3.97 2.93 1.68
C LEU A 50 -3.59 2.22 0.37
N LEU A 51 -4.45 1.33 -0.15
CA LEU A 51 -4.20 0.56 -1.37
C LEU A 51 -4.00 1.46 -2.62
N PRO A 52 -4.93 2.36 -2.98
CA PRO A 52 -4.73 3.26 -4.12
C PRO A 52 -3.57 4.25 -3.88
N VAL A 53 -3.34 4.66 -2.63
CA VAL A 53 -2.22 5.55 -2.24
C VAL A 53 -0.88 4.86 -2.48
N ALA A 54 -0.73 3.61 -2.06
CA ALA A 54 0.47 2.80 -2.29
C ALA A 54 0.74 2.60 -3.79
N ALA A 55 -0.31 2.30 -4.59
CA ALA A 55 -0.19 2.18 -6.03
C ALA A 55 0.27 3.49 -6.69
N TRP A 56 -0.25 4.63 -6.23
CA TRP A 56 0.18 5.95 -6.70
C TRP A 56 1.64 6.25 -6.32
N LEU A 57 2.06 5.93 -5.09
CA LEU A 57 3.46 6.07 -4.67
C LEU A 57 4.42 5.24 -5.53
N VAL A 58 4.05 4.02 -5.93
CA VAL A 58 4.83 3.22 -6.91
C VAL A 58 4.94 3.97 -8.23
N ARG A 59 3.83 4.51 -8.74
CA ARG A 59 3.84 5.27 -9.99
C ARG A 59 4.76 6.48 -9.91
N ILE A 60 4.74 7.22 -8.80
CA ILE A 60 5.64 8.35 -8.56
C ILE A 60 7.08 7.87 -8.62
N CYS A 61 7.47 6.88 -7.80
CA CYS A 61 8.85 6.39 -7.76
C CYS A 61 9.36 5.96 -9.15
N ALA A 62 8.54 5.25 -9.93
CA ALA A 62 8.95 4.75 -11.24
C ALA A 62 8.87 5.80 -12.37
N THR A 63 8.36 7.00 -12.10
CA THR A 63 8.32 8.13 -13.06
C THR A 63 9.11 9.35 -12.60
N ASN A 64 9.70 9.30 -11.41
CA ASN A 64 10.41 10.42 -10.80
C ASN A 64 11.79 10.64 -11.45
N GLU A 65 12.42 9.56 -11.89
CA GLU A 65 13.74 9.62 -12.51
C GLU A 65 13.65 9.91 -14.03
N PRO A 66 14.36 10.92 -14.55
CA PRO A 66 14.45 11.20 -15.98
C PRO A 66 14.97 10.00 -16.79
N PRO A 67 14.56 9.81 -18.05
CA PRO A 67 14.97 8.66 -18.86
C PRO A 67 16.50 8.49 -18.97
N ALA A 68 17.24 9.59 -19.14
CA ALA A 68 18.70 9.55 -19.22
C ALA A 68 19.36 9.06 -17.92
N ALA A 69 18.93 9.59 -16.77
CA ALA A 69 19.41 9.15 -15.45
C ALA A 69 19.09 7.67 -15.19
N ARG A 70 17.90 7.23 -15.61
CA ARG A 70 17.46 5.83 -15.50
C ARG A 70 18.32 4.87 -16.32
N SER A 71 18.77 5.28 -17.51
CA SER A 71 19.72 4.49 -18.30
C SER A 71 21.06 4.37 -17.59
N CYS A 72 21.56 5.44 -16.97
CA CYS A 72 22.79 5.40 -16.18
C CYS A 72 22.67 4.50 -14.95
N THR A 73 21.57 4.60 -14.19
CA THR A 73 21.36 3.75 -13.01
C THR A 73 21.12 2.28 -13.40
N GLY A 74 20.43 2.05 -14.51
CA GLY A 74 20.27 0.74 -15.12
C GLY A 74 21.61 0.12 -15.56
N ALA A 75 22.49 0.90 -16.20
CA ALA A 75 23.81 0.44 -16.61
C ALA A 75 24.74 0.18 -15.41
N ALA A 76 24.71 1.05 -14.39
CA ALA A 76 25.60 0.95 -13.24
C ALA A 76 25.21 -0.16 -12.24
N ALA A 77 23.91 -0.40 -12.03
CA ALA A 77 23.43 -1.31 -10.99
C ALA A 77 22.56 -2.46 -11.50
N GLY A 78 22.18 -2.45 -12.77
CA GLY A 78 21.26 -3.38 -13.40
C GLY A 78 19.81 -2.86 -13.43
N PRO A 79 19.10 -2.96 -14.57
CA PRO A 79 17.75 -2.42 -14.75
C PRO A 79 16.72 -3.01 -13.77
N GLY A 80 16.74 -4.33 -13.56
CA GLY A 80 15.85 -4.98 -12.60
C GLY A 80 16.11 -4.56 -11.15
N ARG A 81 17.38 -4.38 -10.77
CA ARG A 81 17.80 -3.92 -9.44
C ARG A 81 17.39 -2.46 -9.17
N ALA A 82 17.49 -1.60 -10.18
CA ALA A 82 17.02 -0.21 -10.11
C ALA A 82 15.48 -0.15 -9.97
N HIS A 83 14.75 -0.97 -10.73
CA HIS A 83 13.29 -1.05 -10.63
C HIS A 83 12.84 -1.59 -9.27
N LEU A 84 13.48 -2.65 -8.77
CA LEU A 84 13.21 -3.22 -7.44
C LEU A 84 13.42 -2.17 -6.33
N ALA A 85 14.50 -1.38 -6.41
CA ALA A 85 14.74 -0.32 -5.43
C ALA A 85 13.59 0.71 -5.40
N CYS A 86 13.06 1.10 -6.56
CA CYS A 86 11.89 1.96 -6.68
C CYS A 86 10.63 1.36 -6.02
N LEU A 87 10.36 0.07 -6.27
CA LEU A 87 9.21 -0.63 -5.66
C LEU A 87 9.36 -0.73 -4.13
N LEU A 88 10.54 -1.07 -3.65
CA LEU A 88 10.83 -1.14 -2.22
C LEU A 88 10.73 0.23 -1.54
N THR A 89 11.17 1.31 -2.18
CA THR A 89 11.00 2.66 -1.61
C THR A 89 9.53 3.08 -1.53
N ALA A 90 8.73 2.74 -2.54
CA ALA A 90 7.29 3.00 -2.51
C ALA A 90 6.58 2.18 -1.43
N LEU A 91 6.94 0.89 -1.29
CA LEU A 91 6.43 0.01 -0.24
C LEU A 91 6.81 0.51 1.16
N ALA A 92 8.06 0.95 1.35
CA ALA A 92 8.51 1.50 2.63
C ALA A 92 7.75 2.79 2.98
N ALA A 93 7.52 3.67 2.00
CA ALA A 93 6.76 4.90 2.20
C ALA A 93 5.28 4.62 2.52
N SER A 94 4.64 3.67 1.82
CA SER A 94 3.25 3.29 2.11
C SER A 94 3.11 2.55 3.44
N ALA A 95 4.07 1.68 3.80
CA ALA A 95 4.10 1.03 5.10
C ALA A 95 4.26 2.06 6.23
N PHE A 96 5.15 3.05 6.08
CA PHE A 96 5.29 4.14 7.04
C PHE A 96 3.97 4.93 7.18
N LEU A 97 3.34 5.30 6.07
CA LEU A 97 2.07 6.01 6.09
C LEU A 97 0.95 5.19 6.74
N GLY A 98 0.87 3.90 6.44
CA GLY A 98 -0.07 2.97 7.05
C GLY A 98 0.15 2.84 8.56
N THR A 99 1.40 2.69 9.02
CA THR A 99 1.72 2.65 10.45
C THR A 99 1.33 3.94 11.17
N ALA A 100 1.60 5.10 10.57
CA ALA A 100 1.23 6.39 11.13
C ALA A 100 -0.30 6.55 11.22
N ALA A 101 -1.04 6.13 10.19
CA ALA A 101 -2.49 6.16 10.21
C ALA A 101 -3.08 5.18 11.22
N THR A 102 -2.55 3.97 11.34
CA THR A 102 -2.98 3.01 12.37
C THR A 102 -2.79 3.58 13.77
N LEU A 103 -1.63 4.20 14.04
CA LEU A 103 -1.39 4.86 15.33
C LEU A 103 -2.37 6.01 15.58
N LEU A 104 -2.59 6.86 14.58
CA LEU A 104 -3.53 7.97 14.67
C LEU A 104 -4.97 7.49 14.94
N VAL A 105 -5.43 6.48 14.20
CA VAL A 105 -6.75 5.86 14.39
C VAL A 105 -6.86 5.24 15.78
N THR A 106 -5.84 4.54 16.26
CA THR A 106 -5.86 3.94 17.61
C THR A 106 -5.90 4.97 18.74
N VAL A 107 -5.45 6.20 18.50
CA VAL A 107 -5.51 7.29 19.49
C VAL A 107 -6.87 8.00 19.46
N ILE A 108 -7.51 8.09 18.30
CA ILE A 108 -8.78 8.84 18.10
C ILE A 108 -10.01 7.97 18.36
N SER A 109 -9.95 6.68 18.02
CA SER A 109 -11.09 5.76 18.07
C SER A 109 -11.30 5.15 19.45
N ASP A 110 -12.53 4.73 19.71
CA ASP A 110 -12.87 4.06 20.96
C ASP A 110 -12.53 2.57 20.91
N TRP A 111 -12.00 2.06 22.02
CA TRP A 111 -11.60 0.67 22.21
C TRP A 111 -12.81 -0.23 22.50
N THR A 112 -13.86 -0.08 21.71
CA THR A 112 -15.11 -0.80 21.86
C THR A 112 -15.47 -1.54 20.58
N SER A 113 -16.25 -2.62 20.72
CA SER A 113 -16.94 -3.28 19.61
C SER A 113 -17.99 -2.36 18.98
N THR A 114 -18.47 -2.70 17.78
CA THR A 114 -19.55 -2.00 17.08
C THR A 114 -20.78 -1.73 17.95
N ASP A 115 -21.15 -2.66 18.84
CA ASP A 115 -22.29 -2.48 19.76
C ASP A 115 -21.97 -1.60 20.98
N HIS A 116 -20.72 -1.13 21.10
CA HIS A 116 -20.20 -0.34 22.23
C HIS A 116 -20.29 -1.01 23.61
N GLN A 117 -20.71 -2.28 23.67
CA GLN A 117 -20.91 -3.04 24.91
C GLN A 117 -19.63 -3.72 25.41
N THR A 118 -18.73 -4.11 24.50
CA THR A 118 -17.54 -4.90 24.84
C THR A 118 -16.28 -4.10 24.56
N ARG A 119 -15.38 -4.06 25.54
CA ARG A 119 -14.08 -3.43 25.41
C ARG A 119 -13.13 -4.36 24.66
N ILE A 120 -12.46 -3.83 23.65
CA ILE A 120 -11.48 -4.56 22.84
C ILE A 120 -10.08 -4.23 23.36
N ALA A 121 -9.24 -5.24 23.49
CA ALA A 121 -7.86 -5.04 23.91
C ALA A 121 -7.06 -4.24 22.87
N ALA A 122 -6.37 -3.20 23.33
CA ALA A 122 -5.77 -2.20 22.46
C ALA A 122 -4.64 -2.73 21.56
N VAL A 123 -3.73 -3.51 22.16
CA VAL A 123 -2.58 -4.09 21.48
C VAL A 123 -2.98 -5.03 20.32
N PRO A 124 -3.84 -6.04 20.52
CA PRO A 124 -4.22 -6.93 19.42
C PRO A 124 -5.03 -6.21 18.33
N ALA A 125 -5.89 -5.24 18.69
CA ALA A 125 -6.61 -4.43 17.69
C ALA A 125 -5.65 -3.62 16.80
N GLY A 126 -4.66 -2.96 17.41
CA GLY A 126 -3.62 -2.24 16.68
C GLY A 126 -2.80 -3.17 15.77
N LEU A 127 -2.43 -4.37 16.24
CA LEU A 127 -1.73 -5.37 15.43
C LEU A 127 -2.58 -5.83 14.23
N ALA A 128 -3.86 -6.10 14.42
CA ALA A 128 -4.76 -6.48 13.33
C ALA A 128 -4.87 -5.38 12.27
N GLY A 129 -4.99 -4.11 12.70
CA GLY A 129 -4.96 -2.94 11.83
C GLY A 129 -3.64 -2.80 11.06
N LEU A 130 -2.50 -3.01 11.73
CA LEU A 130 -1.18 -2.98 11.08
C LEU A 130 -1.04 -4.07 10.02
N VAL A 131 -1.52 -5.28 10.29
CA VAL A 131 -1.50 -6.37 9.31
C VAL A 131 -2.38 -6.03 8.11
N ALA A 132 -3.58 -5.47 8.33
CA ALA A 132 -4.46 -5.05 7.25
C ALA A 132 -3.84 -3.91 6.41
N ALA A 133 -3.22 -2.92 7.05
CA ALA A 133 -2.48 -1.86 6.36
C ALA A 133 -1.32 -2.42 5.53
N LEU A 134 -0.57 -3.40 6.05
CA LEU A 134 0.50 -4.08 5.30
C LEU A 134 -0.04 -4.86 4.10
N VAL A 135 -1.16 -5.57 4.24
CA VAL A 135 -1.85 -6.26 3.12
C VAL A 135 -2.21 -5.25 2.02
N CYS A 136 -2.83 -4.14 2.39
CA CYS A 136 -3.22 -3.08 1.46
C CYS A 136 -2.01 -2.40 0.81
N ALA A 137 -0.93 -2.17 1.55
CA ALA A 137 0.31 -1.62 1.03
C ALA A 137 0.96 -2.57 0.02
N LEU A 138 1.08 -3.86 0.33
CA LEU A 138 1.61 -4.89 -0.56
C LEU A 138 0.80 -4.97 -1.87
N LEU A 139 -0.52 -5.11 -1.77
CA LEU A 139 -1.39 -5.19 -2.95
C LEU A 139 -1.38 -3.90 -3.76
N GLY A 140 -1.38 -2.74 -3.11
CA GLY A 140 -1.22 -1.46 -3.78
C GLY A 140 0.11 -1.39 -4.54
N THR A 141 1.20 -1.92 -3.96
CA THR A 141 2.47 -2.00 -4.70
C THR A 141 2.44 -2.95 -5.89
N ALA A 142 1.76 -4.09 -5.78
CA ALA A 142 1.56 -5.01 -6.89
C ALA A 142 0.74 -4.37 -8.03
N VAL A 143 -0.38 -3.72 -7.70
CA VAL A 143 -1.20 -2.96 -8.66
C VAL A 143 -0.38 -1.84 -9.30
N GLY A 144 0.39 -1.10 -8.51
CA GLY A 144 1.29 -0.05 -9.01
C GLY A 144 2.37 -0.58 -9.96
N ALA A 145 2.94 -1.76 -9.68
CA ALA A 145 3.92 -2.40 -10.55
C ALA A 145 3.31 -2.87 -11.88
N LEU A 146 2.09 -3.42 -11.85
CA LEU A 146 1.36 -3.87 -13.05
C LEU A 146 0.90 -2.72 -13.94
N THR A 147 0.56 -1.57 -13.33
CA THR A 147 -0.04 -0.43 -14.02
C THR A 147 0.98 0.57 -14.55
N ASN A 148 2.27 0.29 -14.36
CA ASN A 148 3.35 1.16 -14.80
C ASN A 148 4.23 0.52 -15.88
N TRP A 149 5.14 1.30 -16.42
CA TRP A 149 6.17 0.79 -17.32
C TRP A 149 7.00 -0.28 -16.60
N PRO A 150 7.07 -1.54 -17.09
CA PRO A 150 7.05 -1.92 -18.51
C PRO A 150 5.69 -2.32 -19.14
N LEU A 151 4.61 -2.51 -18.39
CA LEU A 151 3.36 -3.08 -18.94
C LEU A 151 2.49 -2.03 -19.65
N LEU A 152 2.37 -0.83 -19.07
CA LEU A 152 1.62 0.28 -19.66
C LEU A 152 2.57 1.44 -19.97
N ARG A 153 2.70 1.78 -21.26
CA ARG A 153 3.53 2.90 -21.75
C ARG A 153 2.79 4.24 -21.73
N SER A 154 1.46 4.26 -21.81
CA SER A 154 0.70 5.52 -21.90
C SER A 154 0.22 5.99 -20.52
N PRO A 155 0.57 7.21 -20.08
CA PRO A 155 0.11 7.75 -18.80
C PRO A 155 -1.42 7.90 -18.75
N GLY A 156 -2.07 8.09 -19.90
CA GLY A 156 -3.53 8.21 -20.02
C GLY A 156 -4.30 6.90 -19.74
N ARG A 157 -3.67 5.72 -19.84
CA ARG A 157 -4.29 4.43 -19.48
C ARG A 157 -3.86 3.92 -18.12
N ALA A 158 -2.71 4.36 -17.63
CA ALA A 158 -2.15 3.92 -16.35
C ALA A 158 -3.03 4.34 -15.16
N VAL A 159 -3.53 5.57 -15.15
CA VAL A 159 -4.37 6.10 -14.05
C VAL A 159 -5.71 5.36 -13.94
N PRO A 160 -6.51 5.20 -15.01
CA PRO A 160 -7.75 4.43 -14.91
C PRO A 160 -7.50 2.96 -14.61
N ALA A 161 -6.43 2.34 -15.14
CA ALA A 161 -6.09 0.96 -14.81
C ALA A 161 -5.69 0.78 -13.33
N LEU A 162 -5.01 1.77 -12.75
CA LEU A 162 -4.66 1.78 -11.33
C LEU A 162 -5.90 1.90 -10.45
N LEU A 163 -6.81 2.81 -10.77
CA LEU A 163 -8.08 2.97 -10.05
C LEU A 163 -8.93 1.71 -10.15
N LEU A 164 -9.06 1.15 -11.35
CA LEU A 164 -9.83 -0.07 -11.59
C LEU A 164 -9.19 -1.27 -10.90
N GLY A 165 -7.86 -1.42 -10.96
CA GLY A 165 -7.13 -2.47 -10.26
C GLY A 165 -7.25 -2.37 -8.74
N ALA A 166 -7.18 -1.15 -8.19
CA ALA A 166 -7.39 -0.90 -6.77
C ALA A 166 -8.83 -1.24 -6.33
N LEU A 167 -9.82 -0.83 -7.13
CA LEU A 167 -11.22 -1.14 -6.89
C LEU A 167 -11.49 -2.65 -6.94
N LEU A 168 -11.00 -3.34 -7.98
CA LEU A 168 -11.15 -4.79 -8.10
C LEU A 168 -10.44 -5.54 -6.97
N ALA A 169 -9.26 -5.07 -6.55
CA ALA A 169 -8.56 -5.64 -5.41
C ALA A 169 -9.37 -5.49 -4.10
N LEU A 170 -10.21 -4.47 -3.96
CA LEU A 170 -11.07 -4.28 -2.79
C LEU A 170 -12.40 -5.03 -2.89
N VAL A 171 -12.98 -5.14 -4.09
CA VAL A 171 -14.38 -5.61 -4.27
C VAL A 171 -14.48 -7.09 -4.65
N ILE A 172 -13.47 -7.68 -5.31
CA ILE A 172 -13.55 -9.09 -5.72
C ILE A 172 -13.56 -10.00 -4.50
N SER A 173 -14.60 -10.84 -4.41
CA SER A 173 -14.68 -11.90 -3.40
C SER A 173 -13.50 -12.87 -3.55
N GLY A 174 -12.76 -13.08 -2.46
CA GLY A 174 -11.52 -13.87 -2.45
C GLY A 174 -10.24 -13.06 -2.62
N SER A 175 -10.32 -11.74 -2.82
CA SER A 175 -9.11 -10.91 -2.77
C SER A 175 -8.56 -10.84 -1.33
N PRO A 176 -7.22 -10.84 -1.16
CA PRO A 176 -6.62 -10.76 0.17
C PRO A 176 -6.92 -9.43 0.89
N ALA A 177 -7.10 -8.32 0.15
CA ALA A 177 -7.51 -7.04 0.76
C ALA A 177 -8.93 -7.11 1.31
N ASN A 178 -9.88 -7.64 0.52
CA ASN A 178 -11.26 -7.80 0.96
C ASN A 178 -11.32 -8.73 2.18
N ALA A 179 -10.65 -9.88 2.12
CA ALA A 179 -10.59 -10.81 3.25
C ALA A 179 -10.01 -10.18 4.53
N ALA A 180 -8.96 -9.36 4.42
CA ALA A 180 -8.40 -8.65 5.57
C ALA A 180 -9.38 -7.62 6.15
N ILE A 181 -10.03 -6.81 5.30
CA ILE A 181 -11.01 -5.80 5.73
C ILE A 181 -12.25 -6.46 6.32
N SER A 182 -12.83 -7.45 5.65
CA SER A 182 -13.97 -8.22 6.15
C SER A 182 -13.65 -8.89 7.48
N SER A 183 -12.42 -9.38 7.68
CA SER A 183 -12.04 -9.96 8.97
C SER A 183 -12.06 -8.91 10.09
N LEU A 184 -11.65 -7.67 9.83
CA LEU A 184 -11.73 -6.60 10.83
C LEU A 184 -13.19 -6.25 11.15
N VAL A 185 -14.05 -6.14 10.15
CA VAL A 185 -15.48 -5.84 10.33
C VAL A 185 -16.18 -6.97 11.11
N ASP A 186 -15.96 -8.22 10.71
CA ASP A 186 -16.46 -9.40 11.41
C ASP A 186 -15.93 -9.49 12.84
N GLY A 187 -14.65 -9.16 13.04
CA GLY A 187 -14.00 -9.10 14.35
C GLY A 187 -14.63 -8.05 15.26
N SER A 188 -14.97 -6.89 14.70
CA SER A 188 -15.68 -5.81 15.39
C SER A 188 -17.06 -6.26 15.87
N GLN A 189 -17.82 -6.94 15.00
CA GLN A 189 -19.15 -7.47 15.31
C GLN A 189 -19.13 -8.62 16.33
N ARG A 190 -18.13 -9.50 16.25
CA ARG A 190 -18.02 -10.67 17.15
C ARG A 190 -17.19 -10.40 18.41
N ALA A 191 -16.69 -9.18 18.59
CA ALA A 191 -15.74 -8.80 19.65
C ALA A 191 -14.50 -9.73 19.72
N THR A 192 -14.06 -10.23 18.57
CA THR A 192 -12.87 -11.07 18.44
C THR A 192 -11.81 -10.33 17.66
N VAL A 193 -10.53 -10.56 17.97
CA VAL A 193 -9.43 -9.95 17.21
C VAL A 193 -8.85 -10.99 16.25
N PRO A 194 -9.23 -10.98 14.96
CA PRO A 194 -8.62 -11.86 13.99
C PRO A 194 -7.23 -11.33 13.64
N VAL A 195 -6.29 -12.25 13.45
CA VAL A 195 -4.98 -11.95 12.88
C VAL A 195 -4.99 -12.45 11.44
N PRO A 196 -5.10 -11.57 10.42
CA PRO A 196 -5.22 -11.98 9.01
C PRO A 196 -3.86 -12.43 8.43
N VAL A 197 -3.28 -13.48 9.01
CA VAL A 197 -1.99 -14.07 8.59
C VAL A 197 -2.05 -14.68 7.19
N LEU A 198 -3.18 -15.29 6.84
CA LEU A 198 -3.37 -15.94 5.54
C LEU A 198 -3.54 -14.90 4.40
N PRO A 199 -4.36 -13.85 4.55
CA PRO A 199 -4.33 -12.69 3.65
C PRO A 199 -2.96 -12.05 3.49
N LEU A 200 -2.20 -11.91 4.58
CA LEU A 200 -0.84 -11.36 4.54
C LEU A 200 0.12 -12.23 3.72
N ALA A 201 0.12 -13.55 3.95
CA ALA A 201 0.94 -14.47 3.18
C ALA A 201 0.58 -14.45 1.69
N ALA A 202 -0.71 -14.48 1.37
CA ALA A 202 -1.19 -14.40 -0.01
C ALA A 202 -0.79 -13.08 -0.69
N ALA A 203 -0.98 -11.94 -0.01
CA ALA A 203 -0.57 -10.63 -0.51
C ALA A 203 0.95 -10.55 -0.72
N GLY A 204 1.74 -11.09 0.22
CA GLY A 204 3.20 -11.16 0.13
C GLY A 204 3.65 -11.97 -1.09
N LEU A 205 3.10 -13.17 -1.28
CA LEU A 205 3.42 -14.04 -2.43
C LEU A 205 3.04 -13.40 -3.76
N LEU A 206 1.84 -12.83 -3.87
CA LEU A 206 1.39 -12.14 -5.08
C LEU A 206 2.30 -10.95 -5.41
N THR A 207 2.63 -10.15 -4.41
CA THR A 207 3.49 -8.97 -4.59
C THR A 207 4.91 -9.40 -4.98
N ALA A 208 5.45 -10.44 -4.35
CA ALA A 208 6.75 -11.00 -4.72
C ALA A 208 6.76 -11.54 -6.16
N ALA A 209 5.72 -12.26 -6.58
CA ALA A 209 5.61 -12.77 -7.95
C ALA A 209 5.51 -11.63 -8.98
N VAL A 210 4.65 -10.64 -8.74
CA VAL A 210 4.48 -9.48 -9.63
C VAL A 210 5.76 -8.65 -9.72
N THR A 211 6.41 -8.39 -8.59
CA THR A 211 7.68 -7.64 -8.56
C THR A 211 8.79 -8.39 -9.29
N ALA A 212 8.88 -9.71 -9.12
CA ALA A 212 9.84 -10.56 -9.84
C ALA A 212 9.61 -10.52 -11.36
N VAL A 213 8.35 -10.65 -11.81
CA VAL A 213 7.97 -10.54 -13.22
C VAL A 213 8.31 -9.16 -13.77
N ALA A 214 8.00 -8.07 -13.05
CA ALA A 214 8.33 -6.71 -13.46
C ALA A 214 9.86 -6.50 -13.58
N CYS A 215 10.64 -7.03 -12.63
CA CYS A 215 12.11 -6.98 -12.67
C CYS A 215 12.69 -7.80 -13.83
N ALA A 216 12.11 -8.97 -14.13
CA ALA A 216 12.53 -9.79 -15.26
C ALA A 216 12.23 -9.11 -16.61
N LEU A 217 11.03 -8.52 -16.76
CA LEU A 217 10.63 -7.80 -17.97
C LEU A 217 11.45 -6.53 -18.20
N THR A 218 11.78 -5.79 -17.14
CA THR A 218 12.66 -4.61 -17.25
C THR A 218 14.08 -5.00 -17.66
N THR A 219 14.59 -6.13 -17.17
CA THR A 219 15.90 -6.65 -17.57
C THR A 219 15.93 -7.11 -19.02
N ARG A 220 14.89 -7.84 -19.47
CA ARG A 220 14.79 -8.30 -20.86
C ARG A 220 14.64 -7.18 -21.90
N ARG A 221 14.05 -6.05 -21.53
CA ARG A 221 13.83 -4.92 -22.46
C ARG A 221 14.98 -3.91 -22.49
N ALA A 222 15.96 -4.07 -21.61
CA ALA A 222 17.16 -3.25 -21.54
C ALA A 222 18.40 -3.95 -22.11
N ALA A 223 18.29 -5.25 -22.40
CA ALA A 223 19.24 -6.03 -23.20
C ALA A 223 18.87 -5.92 -24.69
#